data_AF-A0A353GN16-F1
#
_entry.id   AF-A0A353GN16-F1
#
_cell.length_a   1.000
_cell.length_b   1.000
_cell.length_c   1.000
_cell.angle_alpha   90.00
_cell.angle_beta   90.00
_cell.angle_gamma   90.00
#
_symmetry.space_group_name_H-M   'P 1'
#
loop_
_entity.id
_entity.type
_entity.pdbx_description
1 polymer ?
#
loop_
_entity_poly.entity_id
_entity_poly.type
_entity_poly.pdbx_seq_one_letter_code
_entity_poly.pdbx_strand_id
1 'polypeptide(L)'
;MLSVRNVENPDDLWIGVAQQNGTDIIGVFATDQGPVFFVNKQRYLLNGNEWDFSVKQKNTQNNTFRFVYNKVVVYEANYKRVTELGVHPYADEEFMDFYTWMTKKKISKTFIQYYTE
;
A
#
# COMPACT_ATOMS: atom_id res chain seq x y z
N MET A 1 11.13 12.37 11.51
CA MET A 1 11.83 12.83 10.30
C MET A 1 12.18 11.60 9.50
N LEU A 2 11.39 11.22 8.50
CA LEU A 2 11.65 10.05 7.65
C LEU A 2 11.92 10.55 6.24
N SER A 3 13.18 10.46 5.85
CA SER A 3 13.66 10.59 4.48
C SER A 3 13.98 9.20 3.98
N VAL A 4 13.40 8.79 2.86
CA VAL A 4 13.81 7.59 2.13
C VAL A 4 13.93 7.98 0.66
N ARG A 5 15.17 8.04 0.17
CA ARG A 5 15.50 7.98 -1.25
C ARG A 5 16.52 6.87 -1.45
N ASN A 6 16.20 5.94 -2.32
CA ASN A 6 16.99 5.64 -3.51
C ASN A 6 16.16 4.76 -4.45
N VAL A 7 15.73 5.36 -5.56
CA VAL A 7 15.07 4.66 -6.68
C VAL A 7 15.94 4.89 -7.92
N GLU A 8 16.28 3.80 -8.61
CA GLU A 8 17.35 3.70 -9.62
C GLU A 8 17.05 4.38 -10.97
N ASN A 9 15.93 5.11 -11.12
CA ASN A 9 15.75 6.03 -12.25
C ASN A 9 14.80 7.19 -11.85
N PRO A 10 15.29 8.45 -11.80
CA PRO A 10 14.60 9.57 -11.15
C PRO A 10 13.54 10.30 -11.99
N ASP A 11 13.33 9.96 -13.26
CA ASP A 11 12.56 10.80 -14.18
C ASP A 11 11.06 10.45 -14.33
N ASP A 12 10.58 9.33 -13.76
CA ASP A 12 9.18 8.84 -13.94
C ASP A 12 8.33 8.79 -12.65
N LEU A 13 8.74 9.45 -11.55
CA LEU A 13 8.08 9.32 -10.24
C LEU A 13 7.40 10.61 -9.80
N TRP A 14 6.07 10.67 -9.92
CA TRP A 14 5.33 11.90 -9.65
C TRP A 14 4.84 12.02 -8.18
N ILE A 15 4.36 10.97 -7.50
CA ILE A 15 4.07 10.93 -6.04
C ILE A 15 3.97 9.46 -5.58
N GLY A 16 4.41 9.11 -4.35
CA GLY A 16 4.24 7.76 -3.80
C GLY A 16 4.46 7.61 -2.29
N VAL A 17 3.98 6.50 -1.73
CA VAL A 17 4.17 6.11 -0.33
C VAL A 17 4.84 4.75 -0.27
N ALA A 18 5.91 4.63 0.52
CA ALA A 18 6.62 3.39 0.77
C ALA A 18 6.73 3.12 2.27
N GLN A 19 6.70 1.84 2.64
CA GLN A 19 6.99 1.39 3.99
C GLN A 19 7.88 0.15 3.97
N GLN A 20 8.64 -0.02 5.05
CA GLN A 20 9.43 -1.21 5.28
C GLN A 20 8.69 -2.13 6.25
N ASN A 21 8.56 -3.41 5.91
CA ASN A 21 8.01 -4.45 6.77
C ASN A 21 9.04 -5.58 6.92
N GLY A 22 9.79 -5.56 8.02
CA GLY A 22 10.93 -6.47 8.17
C GLY A 22 12.01 -6.17 7.12
N THR A 23 12.31 -7.16 6.28
CA THR A 23 13.25 -7.01 5.15
C THR A 23 12.58 -6.51 3.87
N ASP A 24 11.26 -6.51 3.82
CA ASP A 24 10.51 -6.15 2.62
C ASP A 24 10.32 -4.63 2.52
N ILE A 25 10.53 -4.09 1.33
CA ILE A 25 10.21 -2.70 0.99
C ILE A 25 9.00 -2.75 0.08
N ILE A 26 7.91 -2.13 0.49
CA ILE A 26 6.68 -2.12 -0.30
C ILE A 26 6.13 -0.70 -0.41
N GLY A 27 5.31 -0.46 -1.42
CA GLY A 27 4.65 0.82 -1.55
C GLY A 27 3.84 0.97 -2.81
N VAL A 28 3.21 2.13 -2.95
CA VAL A 28 2.45 2.53 -4.13
C VAL A 28 3.01 3.85 -4.67
N PHE A 29 3.12 3.97 -5.99
CA PHE A 29 3.52 5.21 -6.65
C PHE A 29 2.72 5.45 -7.93
N ALA A 30 2.58 6.73 -8.29
CA ALA A 30 2.00 7.18 -9.56
C ALA A 30 2.97 6.86 -10.69
N THR A 31 2.42 6.46 -11.83
CA THR A 31 3.13 6.41 -13.11
C THR A 31 2.18 6.83 -14.22
N ASP A 32 2.70 7.15 -15.39
CA ASP A 32 1.91 7.47 -16.59
C ASP A 32 0.95 6.34 -17.02
N GLN A 33 1.22 5.11 -16.59
CA GLN A 33 0.36 3.94 -16.86
C GLN A 33 -0.68 3.69 -15.75
N GLY A 34 -0.60 4.46 -14.66
CA GLY A 34 -1.41 4.36 -13.46
C GLY A 34 -0.65 3.94 -12.20
N PRO A 35 -1.36 3.74 -11.08
CA PRO A 35 -0.73 3.38 -9.81
C PRO A 35 -0.02 2.03 -9.93
N VAL A 36 1.21 1.96 -9.42
CA VAL A 36 1.98 0.73 -9.35
C VAL A 36 2.20 0.37 -7.88
N PHE A 37 1.88 -0.87 -7.53
CA PHE A 37 2.34 -1.45 -6.28
C PHE A 37 3.71 -2.08 -6.50
N PHE A 38 4.67 -1.75 -5.65
CA PHE A 38 5.96 -2.41 -5.67
C PHE A 38 6.17 -3.26 -4.43
N VAL A 39 6.84 -4.39 -4.65
CA VAL A 39 7.29 -5.29 -3.62
C VAL A 39 8.75 -5.59 -3.91
N ASN A 40 9.63 -5.08 -3.06
CA ASN A 40 11.08 -5.14 -3.21
C ASN A 40 11.50 -4.60 -4.59
N LYS A 41 11.89 -5.48 -5.52
CA LYS A 41 12.32 -5.12 -6.88
C LYS A 41 11.25 -5.37 -7.95
N GLN A 42 10.09 -5.88 -7.57
CA GLN A 42 8.99 -6.19 -8.49
C GLN A 42 7.94 -5.07 -8.48
N ARG A 43 7.35 -4.82 -9.64
CA ARG A 43 6.35 -3.78 -9.89
C ARG A 43 5.10 -4.41 -10.49
N TYR A 44 3.93 -4.01 -9.99
CA TYR A 44 2.63 -4.53 -10.42
C TYR A 44 1.69 -3.36 -10.69
N LEU A 45 1.23 -3.26 -11.93
CA LEU A 45 0.32 -2.20 -12.34
C LEU A 45 -1.07 -2.46 -11.78
N LEU A 46 -1.59 -1.52 -10.99
CA LEU A 46 -2.89 -1.61 -10.33
C LEU A 46 -4.01 -1.07 -11.23
N ASN A 47 -4.06 -1.53 -12.47
CA ASN A 47 -5.11 -1.19 -13.42
C ASN A 47 -6.04 -2.40 -13.68
N GLY A 48 -7.29 -2.11 -14.03
CA GLY A 48 -8.29 -3.14 -14.30
C GLY A 48 -8.65 -4.00 -13.08
N ASN A 49 -9.07 -5.24 -13.36
CA ASN A 49 -9.64 -6.18 -12.36
C ASN A 49 -8.70 -7.36 -12.06
N GLU A 50 -7.42 -7.27 -12.43
CA GLU A 50 -6.45 -8.35 -12.33
C GLU A 50 -5.79 -8.45 -10.95
N TRP A 51 -6.14 -7.56 -10.03
CA TRP A 51 -5.48 -7.43 -8.75
C TRP A 51 -6.45 -7.27 -7.59
N ASP A 52 -6.03 -7.69 -6.41
CA ASP A 52 -6.79 -7.45 -5.18
C ASP A 52 -5.87 -7.33 -3.95
N PHE A 53 -6.27 -6.44 -3.04
CA PHE A 53 -5.70 -6.33 -1.71
C PHE A 53 -6.71 -6.79 -0.66
N SER A 54 -6.22 -7.57 0.30
CA SER A 54 -7.01 -7.97 1.45
C SER A 54 -6.18 -7.95 2.74
N VAL A 55 -6.86 -7.59 3.83
CA VAL A 55 -6.33 -7.71 5.19
C VAL A 55 -7.25 -8.64 5.95
N LYS A 56 -6.67 -9.65 6.60
CA LYS A 56 -7.38 -10.55 7.51
C LYS A 56 -6.76 -10.47 8.89
N GLN A 57 -7.58 -10.45 9.92
CA GLN A 57 -7.10 -10.58 11.29
C GLN A 57 -6.59 -12.01 11.50
N LYS A 58 -5.32 -12.16 11.88
CA LYS A 58 -4.70 -13.47 12.17
C LYS A 58 -4.92 -13.87 13.63
N ASN A 59 -4.74 -12.91 14.53
CA ASN A 59 -5.03 -13.06 15.96
C ASN A 59 -5.31 -11.69 16.60
N THR A 60 -5.34 -11.60 17.93
CA THR A 60 -5.62 -10.34 18.63
C THR A 60 -4.57 -9.24 18.39
N GLN A 61 -3.34 -9.62 18.04
CA GLN A 61 -2.20 -8.69 17.92
C GLN A 61 -1.70 -8.50 16.49
N ASN A 62 -2.06 -9.38 15.55
CA ASN A 62 -1.50 -9.40 14.20
C ASN A 62 -2.57 -9.51 13.11
N ASN A 63 -2.28 -8.86 12.00
CA ASN A 63 -3.00 -8.97 10.74
C ASN A 63 -2.14 -9.69 9.69
N THR A 64 -2.80 -10.23 8.68
CA THR A 64 -2.19 -10.75 7.47
C THR A 64 -2.68 -9.91 6.30
N PHE A 65 -1.77 -9.22 5.63
CA PHE A 65 -2.00 -8.58 4.34
C PHE A 65 -1.70 -9.56 3.22
N ARG A 66 -2.54 -9.59 2.19
CA ARG A 66 -2.35 -10.39 1.00
C ARG A 66 -2.62 -9.54 -0.25
N PHE A 67 -1.68 -9.60 -1.18
CA PHE A 67 -1.80 -9.05 -2.51
C PHE A 67 -1.89 -10.19 -3.53
N VAL A 68 -2.99 -10.17 -4.29
CA VAL A 68 -3.24 -11.09 -5.39
C VAL A 68 -3.08 -10.32 -6.69
N TYR A 69 -2.34 -10.90 -7.63
CA TYR A 69 -2.17 -10.38 -8.99
C TYR A 69 -2.31 -11.53 -9.98
N ASN A 70 -3.14 -11.36 -11.01
CA ASN A 70 -3.48 -12.41 -11.97
C ASN A 70 -3.88 -13.74 -11.33
N LYS A 71 -4.72 -13.65 -10.28
CA LYS A 71 -5.22 -14.79 -9.47
C LYS A 71 -4.14 -15.54 -8.68
N VAL A 72 -2.91 -15.02 -8.61
CA VAL A 72 -1.79 -15.59 -7.85
C VAL A 72 -1.50 -14.71 -6.64
N VAL A 73 -1.24 -15.32 -5.49
CA VAL A 73 -0.73 -14.60 -4.31
C VAL A 73 0.72 -14.25 -4.56
N VAL A 74 1.00 -12.99 -4.87
CA VAL A 74 2.37 -12.53 -5.18
C VAL A 74 3.07 -11.91 -3.97
N TYR A 75 2.30 -11.50 -2.96
CA TYR A 75 2.86 -11.05 -1.69
C TYR A 75 1.91 -11.33 -0.52
N GLU A 76 2.48 -11.79 0.59
CA GLU A 76 1.79 -12.00 1.85
C GLU A 76 2.68 -11.58 3.01
N ALA A 77 2.13 -10.79 3.93
CA ALA A 77 2.86 -10.27 5.07
C ALA A 77 2.04 -10.36 6.35
N ASN A 78 2.66 -10.89 7.41
CA ASN A 78 2.13 -10.77 8.76
C ASN A 78 2.70 -9.49 9.37
N TYR A 79 1.84 -8.66 9.94
CA TYR A 79 2.24 -7.41 10.56
C TYR A 79 1.48 -7.18 11.87
N LYS A 80 2.13 -6.48 12.80
CA LYS A 80 1.51 -6.11 14.07
C LYS A 80 0.33 -5.20 13.78
N ARG A 81 -0.83 -5.59 14.28
CA ARG A 81 -2.05 -4.79 14.18
C ARG A 81 -1.84 -3.51 14.97
N VAL A 82 -2.21 -2.39 14.37
CA VAL A 82 -2.27 -1.13 15.10
C VAL A 82 -3.60 -1.11 15.86
N THR A 83 -3.54 -1.29 17.19
CA THR A 83 -4.71 -1.36 18.08
C THR A 83 -5.00 -0.03 18.76
N GLU A 84 -4.01 0.84 18.83
CA GLU A 84 -4.11 2.17 19.44
C GLU A 84 -3.36 3.14 18.53
N LEU A 85 -4.09 3.82 17.66
CA LEU A 85 -3.64 5.12 17.21
C LEU A 85 -4.38 6.08 18.10
N GLY A 86 -3.64 6.78 18.97
CA GLY A 86 -4.21 7.71 19.93
C GLY A 86 -5.26 8.57 19.23
N VAL A 87 -6.49 8.51 19.73
CA VAL A 87 -7.58 9.36 19.24
C VAL A 87 -7.13 10.79 19.50
N HIS A 88 -6.59 11.45 18.48
CA HIS A 88 -6.39 12.88 18.59
C HIS A 88 -7.79 13.49 18.50
N PRO A 89 -8.27 14.24 19.50
CA PRO A 89 -9.65 14.77 19.53
C PRO A 89 -9.99 15.76 18.40
N TYR A 90 -9.06 16.00 17.47
CA TYR A 90 -9.19 16.82 16.28
C TYR A 90 -8.81 16.09 14.98
N ALA A 91 -8.57 14.77 15.03
CA ALA A 91 -8.34 13.98 13.83
C ALA A 91 -9.69 13.43 13.33
N ASP A 92 -10.25 14.03 12.30
CA ASP A 92 -11.46 13.54 11.62
C ASP A 92 -11.23 12.23 10.85
N GLU A 93 -9.96 11.84 10.64
CA GLU A 93 -9.60 10.59 9.98
C GLU A 93 -9.26 9.52 11.01
N GLU A 94 -10.04 8.41 10.99
CA GLU A 94 -9.63 7.15 11.60
C GLU A 94 -8.22 6.82 11.15
N PHE A 95 -7.28 6.95 12.09
CA PHE A 95 -5.90 6.61 11.86
C PHE A 95 -5.84 5.13 11.45
N MET A 96 -5.47 4.88 10.21
CA MET A 96 -5.58 3.58 9.56
C MET A 96 -4.20 3.13 9.10
N ASP A 97 -3.83 1.88 9.38
CA ASP A 97 -2.55 1.35 8.91
C ASP A 97 -2.50 1.28 7.39
N PHE A 98 -1.29 1.35 6.83
CA PHE A 98 -1.05 1.39 5.38
C PHE A 98 -1.76 0.27 4.60
N TYR A 99 -1.78 -0.96 5.13
CA TYR A 99 -2.40 -2.10 4.44
C TYR A 99 -3.93 -2.01 4.44
N THR A 100 -4.50 -1.57 5.56
CA THR A 100 -5.93 -1.31 5.67
C THR A 100 -6.32 -0.14 4.77
N TRP A 101 -5.51 0.92 4.73
CA TRP A 101 -5.71 2.07 3.85
C TRP A 101 -5.71 1.67 2.36
N MET A 102 -4.73 0.89 1.91
CA MET A 102 -4.70 0.37 0.53
C MET A 102 -5.94 -0.47 0.20
N THR A 103 -6.35 -1.32 1.14
CA THR A 103 -7.52 -2.20 0.96
C THR A 103 -8.84 -1.40 0.88
N LYS A 104 -8.98 -0.29 1.61
CA LYS A 104 -10.17 0.57 1.53
C LYS A 104 -10.15 1.48 0.30
N LYS A 105 -8.98 2.00 -0.07
CA LYS A 105 -8.85 2.95 -1.19
C LYS A 105 -8.92 2.30 -2.58
N LYS A 106 -8.74 0.98 -2.70
CA LYS A 106 -8.90 0.26 -3.99
C LYS A 106 -10.23 0.50 -4.71
N ILE A 107 -11.29 0.85 -3.98
CA ILE A 107 -12.65 1.06 -4.51
C ILE A 107 -12.87 2.56 -4.86
N SER A 108 -12.00 3.45 -4.39
CA SER A 108 -12.14 4.89 -4.60
C SER A 108 -11.62 5.28 -5.98
N LYS A 109 -12.49 5.82 -6.84
CA LYS A 109 -12.08 6.43 -8.12
C LYS A 109 -11.01 7.50 -7.93
N THR A 110 -11.05 8.21 -6.80
CA THR A 110 -10.07 9.22 -6.41
C THR A 110 -8.69 8.62 -6.17
N PHE A 111 -8.57 7.37 -5.71
CA PHE A 111 -7.26 6.72 -5.54
C PHE A 111 -6.59 6.53 -6.90
N ILE A 112 -7.30 6.04 -7.90
CA ILE A 112 -6.74 5.89 -9.25
C ILE A 112 -6.40 7.27 -9.82
N GLN A 113 -7.30 8.25 -9.69
CA GLN A 113 -7.08 9.63 -10.16
C GLN A 113 -5.94 10.37 -9.45
N TYR A 114 -5.68 10.11 -8.17
CA TYR A 114 -4.55 10.72 -7.44
C TYR A 114 -3.19 10.24 -7.95
N TYR A 115 -3.18 9.11 -8.69
CA TYR A 115 -1.97 8.46 -9.21
C TYR A 115 -1.98 8.34 -10.74
N THR A 116 -2.95 8.96 -11.42
CA THR A 116 -3.05 9.14 -12.87
C THR A 116 -3.36 10.63 -13.14
N GLU A 117 -2.34 11.48 -13.25
CA GLU A 117 -2.50 12.75 -13.99
C GLU A 117 -2.38 12.48 -15.49
#